data_AF-A0A351UWI3-F1
#
_entry.id   AF-A0A351UWI3-F1
#
_cell.length_a   1.000
_cell.length_b   1.000
_cell.length_c   1.000
_cell.angle_alpha   90.00
_cell.angle_beta   90.00
_cell.angle_gamma   90.00
#
_symmetry.space_group_name_H-M   'P 1'
#
loop_
_entity.id
_entity.type
_entity.pdbx_description
1 polymer ?
#
loop_
_entity_poly.entity_id
_entity_poly.type
_entity_poly.pdbx_seq_one_letter_code
_entity_poly.pdbx_strand_id
1 'polypeptide(L)' 'FIAKPFDQSVLIAKIQAMLRRTYDFAATVPILEHRGAILHTGENTLVYQGEKIDLTKNEYRILLALMEQRGKVVSREKL' A
#
# COMPACT_ATOMS: atom_id res chain seq x y z
N PHE A 1 7.96 13.27 -28.75
CA PHE A 1 8.83 13.78 -29.83
C PHE A 1 10.02 14.48 -29.19
N ILE A 2 11.25 14.05 -29.47
CA ILE A 2 12.50 14.67 -28.98
C ILE A 2 13.38 14.93 -30.20
N ALA A 3 13.75 16.18 -30.41
CA ALA A 3 14.67 16.57 -31.49
C ALA A 3 16.12 16.17 -31.13
N LYS A 4 16.91 15.72 -32.12
CA LYS A 4 18.35 15.45 -31.97
C LYS A 4 19.16 16.76 -32.04
N PRO A 5 20.34 16.86 -31.39
CA PRO A 5 20.92 15.95 -30.40
C PRO A 5 20.25 16.19 -29.05
N PHE A 6 19.94 15.11 -28.32
CA PHE A 6 19.33 15.20 -27.00
C PHE A 6 20.27 14.66 -25.94
N ASP A 7 20.27 15.33 -24.79
CA ASP A 7 21.01 14.91 -23.62
C ASP A 7 20.35 13.66 -23.02
N GLN A 8 21.13 12.58 -22.87
CA GLN A 8 20.64 11.30 -22.36
C GLN A 8 20.10 11.41 -20.92
N SER A 9 20.64 12.33 -20.12
CA SER A 9 20.20 12.62 -18.76
C SER A 9 18.80 13.23 -18.76
N VAL A 10 18.49 14.10 -19.72
CA VAL A 10 17.16 14.71 -19.87
C VAL A 10 16.12 13.68 -20.32
N LEU A 11 16.50 12.74 -21.17
CA LEU A 11 15.63 11.62 -21.56
C LEU A 11 15.31 10.72 -20.35
N ILE A 12 16.33 10.33 -19.58
CA ILE A 12 16.14 9.54 -18.36
C ILE A 12 15.27 10.29 -17.35
N ALA A 13 15.50 11.59 -17.15
CA ALA A 13 14.69 12.42 -16.26
C ALA A 13 13.22 12.50 -16.70
N LYS A 14 12.94 12.59 -18.00
CA LYS A 14 11.56 12.55 -18.53
C LYS A 14 10.91 11.18 -18.33
N ILE A 15 11.63 10.08 -18.57
CA ILE A 15 11.12 8.73 -18.32
C ILE A 15 10.79 8.58 -16.82
N GLN A 16 11.70 8.97 -15.94
CA GLN A 16 11.51 8.92 -14.50
C GLN A 16 10.35 9.81 -14.04
N ALA A 17 10.20 11.02 -14.58
CA ALA A 17 9.08 11.91 -14.25
C ALA A 17 7.74 11.35 -14.75
N MET A 18 7.70 10.71 -15.92
CA MET A 18 6.48 10.06 -16.42
C MET A 18 6.11 8.84 -15.59
N LEU A 19 7.09 7.98 -15.25
CA LEU A 19 6.86 6.83 -14.37
C LEU A 19 6.41 7.28 -12.97
N ARG A 20 7.01 8.34 -12.42
CA ARG A 20 6.60 8.93 -11.15
C ARG A 20 5.17 9.46 -11.21
N ARG A 21 4.73 10.04 -12.34
CA ARG A 21 3.33 10.46 -12.52
C ARG A 21 2.35 9.29 -12.61
N THR A 22 2.79 8.12 -13.09
CA THR A 22 1.99 6.88 -13.07
C THR A 22 1.97 6.26 -11.66
N TYR A 23 3.05 6.38 -10.90
CA TYR A 23 3.19 5.85 -9.55
C TYR A 23 2.70 6.80 -8.44
N ASP A 24 2.65 8.12 -8.65
CA ASP A 24 2.19 9.11 -7.65
C ASP A 24 0.67 9.01 -7.41
N PHE A 25 -0.09 8.41 -8.34
CA PHE A 25 -1.48 8.03 -8.11
C PHE A 25 -1.63 6.74 -7.30
N ALA A 26 -0.56 5.95 -7.22
CA ALA A 26 -0.40 4.84 -6.31
C ALA A 26 0.60 5.26 -5.23
N ALA A 27 0.30 6.34 -4.49
CA ALA A 27 0.86 6.47 -3.16
C ALA A 27 0.61 5.12 -2.48
N THR A 28 1.68 4.32 -2.35
CA THR A 28 1.61 2.93 -1.93
C THR A 28 1.17 2.95 -0.48
N VAL A 29 -0.14 3.07 -0.25
CA VAL A 29 -0.75 2.85 1.05
C VAL A 29 -0.28 1.45 1.41
N PRO A 30 0.53 1.29 2.47
CA PRO A 30 1.06 -0.02 2.76
C PRO A 30 -0.15 -0.93 3.01
N ILE A 31 -0.29 -1.98 2.21
CA ILE A 31 -1.42 -2.92 2.33
C ILE A 31 -0.91 -4.24 2.90
N LEU A 32 -1.70 -4.81 3.81
CA LEU A 32 -1.49 -6.15 4.32
C LEU A 32 -2.59 -7.04 3.74
N GLU A 33 -2.23 -7.97 2.84
CA GLU A 33 -3.19 -8.88 2.23
C GLU A 33 -3.10 -10.28 2.80
N HIS A 34 -4.18 -10.87 3.30
CA HIS A 34 -4.24 -12.26 3.72
C HIS A 34 -5.56 -12.92 3.29
N ARG A 35 -5.49 -14.02 2.53
CA ARG A 35 -6.68 -14.82 2.12
C ARG A 35 -7.81 -13.97 1.51
N GLY A 36 -7.45 -12.98 0.68
CA GLY A 36 -8.42 -12.08 0.05
C GLY A 36 -8.91 -10.93 0.94
N ALA A 37 -8.40 -10.80 2.16
CA ALA A 37 -8.61 -9.65 3.02
C ALA A 37 -7.43 -8.67 2.89
N ILE A 38 -7.70 -7.44 2.49
CA ILE A 38 -6.71 -6.39 2.23
C ILE A 38 -6.88 -5.29 3.27
N LEU A 39 -5.96 -5.19 4.21
CA LEU A 39 -5.95 -4.14 5.23
C LEU A 39 -5.14 -2.95 4.72
N HIS A 40 -5.79 -1.78 4.61
CA HIS A 40 -5.13 -0.54 4.23
C HIS A 40 -4.52 0.12 5.46
N THR A 41 -3.20 0.08 5.57
CA THR A 41 -2.50 0.75 6.68
C THR A 41 -2.50 2.26 6.42
N GLY A 42 -3.17 3.01 7.30
CA GLY A 42 -3.36 4.46 7.16
C GLY A 42 -4.80 4.91 6.92
N GLU A 43 -5.67 4.03 6.40
CA GLU A 43 -7.10 4.36 6.17
C GLU A 43 -8.05 3.68 7.18
N ASN A 44 -7.53 2.86 8.11
CA ASN A 44 -8.34 2.05 9.04
C ASN A 44 -9.46 1.27 8.33
N THR A 45 -9.19 0.78 7.12
CA THR A 45 -10.18 0.07 6.30
C THR A 45 -9.67 -1.28 5.87
N LEU A 46 -10.59 -2.22 5.77
CA LEU A 46 -10.36 -3.57 5.26
C LEU A 46 -11.19 -3.74 4.00
N VAL A 47 -10.61 -4.29 2.94
CA VAL A 47 -11.36 -4.77 1.78
C VAL A 47 -11.40 -6.29 1.83
N TYR A 48 -12.59 -6.88 1.83
CA TYR A 48 -12.76 -8.32 1.77
C TYR A 48 -13.83 -8.66 0.75
N GLN A 49 -13.50 -9.56 -0.18
CA GLN A 49 -14.40 -9.95 -1.28
C GLN A 49 -14.96 -8.76 -2.10
N GLY A 50 -14.18 -7.67 -2.19
CA GLY A 50 -14.58 -6.46 -2.92
C GLY A 50 -15.42 -5.48 -2.10
N GLU A 51 -15.81 -5.82 -0.86
CA GLU A 51 -16.50 -4.89 0.03
C GLU A 51 -15.51 -4.15 0.93
N LYS A 52 -15.68 -2.83 1.03
CA LYS A 52 -14.92 -1.96 1.94
C LYS A 52 -15.61 -1.94 3.30
N ILE A 53 -14.85 -2.26 4.34
CA ILE A 53 -15.27 -2.33 5.73
C ILE A 53 -14.45 -1.28 6.50
N ASP A 54 -15.14 -0.29 7.06
CA ASP A 54 -14.53 0.67 7.97
C ASP A 54 -14.29 0.01 9.34
N LEU A 55 -13.08 0.18 9.87
CA LEU A 55 -12.70 -0.36 11.18
C LEU A 55 -12.62 0.77 12.20
N THR A 56 -13.05 0.49 13.42
CA THR A 56 -12.68 1.32 14.56
C THR A 56 -11.18 1.21 14.81
N LYS A 57 -10.64 2.18 15.55
CA LYS A 57 -9.21 2.23 15.89
C LYS A 57 -8.70 0.96 16.59
N ASN A 58 -9.54 0.33 17.41
CA ASN A 58 -9.18 -0.90 18.11
C ASN A 58 -9.23 -2.12 17.19
N GLU A 59 -10.27 -2.24 16.36
CA GLU A 59 -10.38 -3.32 15.36
C GLU A 59 -9.20 -3.29 14.39
N TYR A 60 -8.83 -2.09 13.90
CA TYR A 60 -7.66 -1.89 13.06
C TYR A 60 -6.37 -2.37 13.74
N ARG A 61 -6.12 -1.98 15.00
CA ARG A 61 -4.91 -2.39 15.74
C ARG A 61 -4.82 -3.89 15.93
N ILE A 62 -5.94 -4.52 16.30
CA ILE A 62 -6.00 -5.97 16.48
C ILE A 62 -5.72 -6.67 15.15
N LEU A 63 -6.40 -6.27 14.07
CA LEU A 63 -6.18 -6.83 12.74
C LEU A 63 -4.74 -6.63 12.26
N LEU A 64 -4.19 -5.43 12.43
CA LEU A 64 -2.80 -5.13 12.09
C LEU A 64 -1.84 -6.09 12.80
N ALA A 65 -1.93 -6.19 14.13
CA ALA A 65 -1.05 -7.06 14.93
C ALA A 65 -1.17 -8.54 14.54
N LEU A 66 -2.40 -9.02 14.30
CA LEU A 66 -2.65 -10.40 13.85
C LEU A 66 -2.12 -10.64 12.43
N MET A 67 -2.27 -9.67 11.53
CA MET A 67 -1.82 -9.74 10.15
C MET A 67 -0.33 -9.49 9.97
N GLU A 68 0.36 -8.88 10.94
CA GLU A 68 1.83 -8.82 10.97
C GLU A 68 2.45 -10.12 11.49
N GLN A 69 1.80 -10.77 12.45
CA GLN A 69 2.27 -12.02 13.07
C GLN A 69 1.55 -13.27 12.52
N ARG A 70 1.30 -13.31 11.21
CA ARG A 70 0.53 -14.39 10.56
C ARG A 70 1.08 -15.77 10.90
N GLY A 71 0.19 -16.67 11.30
CA GLY A 71 0.55 -18.05 11.65
C GLY A 71 1.21 -18.20 13.03
N LYS A 72 1.31 -17.13 13.83
CA LYS A 72 1.77 -17.17 15.22
C LYS A 72 0.66 -16.73 16.16
N VAL A 73 0.67 -17.29 17.37
CA VAL A 73 -0.25 -16.86 18.43
C VAL A 73 0.21 -15.50 18.94
N VAL A 74 -0.67 -14.50 18.88
CA VAL A 74 -0.44 -13.17 19.46
C VAL A 74 -1.04 -13.16 20.86
N SER A 75 -0.22 -12.92 21.89
CA SER A 75 -0.70 -12.81 23.27
C SER A 75 -1.47 -11.51 23.47
N ARG A 76 -2.41 -11.52 24.43
CA ARG A 76 -3.26 -10.36 24.72
C ARG A 76 -2.48 -9.12 25.19
N GLU A 77 -1.29 -9.32 25.75
CA GLU A 77 -0.36 -8.25 26.16
C GLU A 77 0.33 -7.55 24.97
N LYS A 78 0.31 -8.17 23.77
CA LYS A 78 0.92 -7.64 22.55
C LYS A 78 -0.08 -6.99 21.58
N LEU A 79 -1.37 -6.98 21.93
CA LEU A 79 -2.46 -6.38 21.16
C LEU A 79 -2.74 -4.94 21.60
#